data_AF-A0A7S1VJ22-F1
#
_entry.id   AF-A0A7S1VJ22-F1
#
_cell.length_a   1.000
_cell.length_b   1.000
_cell.length_c   1.000
_cell.angle_alpha   90.00
_cell.angle_beta   90.00
_cell.angle_gamma   90.00
#
_symmetry.space_group_name_H-M   'P 1'
#
loop_
_entity.id
_entity.type
_entity.pdbx_description
1 polymer ?
#
loop_
_entity_poly.entity_id
_entity_poly.type
_entity_poly.pdbx_seq_one_letter_code
_entity_poly.pdbx_strand_id
1 'polypeptide(L)'
;AMTHATFAIGNCDVETCNSFRLSRFFFVLGHFALKLLVHTEAISGSVRRATAKKTLKKQEAADKTKAANKASDGEDDEDDAIEAELGVAAEREAENERRMADISEREILGRGLISKFTPLLLRVVGNEGGRYNSNILKQSAALALCKFMCISGKFCEENLPLIFTALSNAPADDTSLR
;
A
#
# COMPACT_ATOMS: atom_id res chain seq x y z
N ALA A 1 -14.09 -15.00 11.47
CA ALA A 1 -13.29 -15.34 12.66
C ALA A 1 -11.82 -15.01 12.36
N MET A 2 -11.31 -13.90 12.87
CA MET A 2 -9.92 -13.48 12.67
C MET A 2 -9.05 -14.18 13.72
N THR A 3 -8.22 -15.10 13.28
CA THR A 3 -7.19 -15.72 14.12
C THR A 3 -6.12 -14.68 14.48
N HIS A 4 -6.19 -14.17 15.71
CA HIS A 4 -5.08 -13.49 16.35
C HIS A 4 -3.89 -14.45 16.40
N ALA A 5 -2.88 -14.21 15.56
CA ALA A 5 -1.60 -14.89 15.69
C ALA A 5 -0.93 -14.38 16.98
N THR A 6 -1.18 -15.05 18.10
CA THR A 6 -0.45 -14.87 19.34
C THR A 6 0.98 -15.31 19.09
N PHE A 7 1.91 -14.35 19.09
CA PHE A 7 3.34 -14.62 19.07
C PHE A 7 3.69 -15.33 20.38
N ALA A 8 3.84 -16.66 20.33
CA ALA A 8 4.30 -17.45 21.46
C ALA A 8 5.77 -17.09 21.74
N ILE A 9 5.97 -16.19 22.71
CA ILE A 9 7.29 -15.90 23.26
C ILE A 9 7.61 -17.08 24.18
N GLY A 10 8.42 -18.02 23.69
CA GLY A 10 9.10 -18.98 24.55
C GLY A 10 9.94 -18.22 25.58
N ASN A 11 9.94 -18.69 26.82
CA ASN A 11 10.64 -18.09 27.97
C ASN A 11 12.06 -17.66 27.62
N CYS A 12 12.21 -16.39 27.26
CA CYS A 12 13.42 -15.63 27.42
C CYS A 12 13.08 -14.59 28.48
N ASP A 13 13.87 -14.54 29.56
CA ASP A 13 13.84 -13.40 30.47
C ASP A 13 14.01 -12.13 29.61
N VAL A 14 12.92 -11.40 29.38
CA VAL A 14 12.90 -10.24 28.49
C VAL A 14 13.54 -9.08 29.26
N GLU A 15 14.86 -9.14 29.42
CA GLU A 15 15.67 -8.05 29.93
C GLU A 15 15.59 -6.89 28.92
N THR A 16 14.71 -5.94 29.23
CA THR A 16 14.65 -4.55 28.77
C THR A 16 15.31 -4.27 27.40
N CYS A 17 14.50 -4.15 26.35
CA CYS A 17 15.00 -3.68 25.04
C CYS A 17 15.33 -2.18 25.11
N ASN A 18 16.55 -1.81 24.70
CA ASN A 18 16.98 -0.42 24.65
C ASN A 18 16.13 0.39 23.65
N SER A 19 15.54 1.50 24.12
CA SER A 19 14.64 2.34 23.31
C SER A 19 15.25 2.85 22.01
N PHE A 20 16.56 3.07 21.96
CA PHE A 20 17.26 3.51 20.76
C PHE A 20 17.35 2.40 19.69
N ARG A 21 17.59 1.15 20.11
CA ARG A 21 17.60 0.01 19.18
C ARG A 21 16.22 -0.20 18.57
N LEU A 22 15.18 -0.10 19.40
CA LEU A 22 13.80 -0.23 18.95
C LEU A 22 13.36 0.93 18.04
N SER A 23 13.80 2.16 18.34
CA SER A 23 13.62 3.32 17.46
C SER A 23 14.23 3.09 16.07
N ARG A 24 15.49 2.66 16.00
CA ARG A 24 16.17 2.34 14.73
C ARG A 24 15.46 1.22 13.97
N PHE A 25 14.97 0.22 14.68
CA PHE A 25 14.17 -0.85 14.10
C PHE A 25 12.90 -0.30 13.45
N PHE A 26 12.10 0.50 14.15
CA PHE A 26 10.88 1.08 13.57
C PHE A 26 11.17 2.01 12.40
N PHE A 27 12.25 2.81 12.47
CA PHE A 27 12.68 3.63 11.36
C PHE A 27 12.91 2.78 10.09
N VAL A 28 13.72 1.73 10.19
CA VAL A 28 14.01 0.83 9.07
C VAL A 28 12.75 0.09 8.62
N LEU A 29 11.93 -0.38 9.56
CA LEU A 29 10.68 -1.10 9.28
C LEU A 29 9.72 -0.26 8.43
N GLY A 30 9.51 1.00 8.81
CA GLY A 30 8.68 1.93 8.04
C GLY A 30 9.25 2.22 6.66
N HIS A 31 10.57 2.39 6.54
CA HIS A 31 11.21 2.57 5.22
C HIS A 31 11.10 1.34 4.32
N PHE A 32 11.24 0.15 4.90
CA PHE A 32 11.09 -1.10 4.18
C PHE A 32 9.66 -1.29 3.67
N ALA A 33 8.66 -0.94 4.48
CA ALA A 33 7.26 -0.99 4.10
C ALA A 33 6.95 -0.12 2.87
N LEU A 34 7.41 1.14 2.85
CA LEU A 34 7.24 2.01 1.68
C LEU A 34 8.01 1.51 0.45
N LYS A 35 9.22 0.99 0.64
CA LYS A 35 9.99 0.42 -0.48
C LYS A 35 9.29 -0.78 -1.10
N LEU A 36 8.64 -1.62 -0.30
CA LEU A 36 7.80 -2.71 -0.82
C LEU A 36 6.64 -2.16 -1.65
N LEU A 37 5.91 -1.18 -1.12
CA LEU A 37 4.78 -0.55 -1.84
C LEU A 37 5.21 0.02 -3.20
N VAL A 38 6.25 0.85 -3.21
CA VAL A 38 6.77 1.45 -4.44
C VAL A 38 7.26 0.38 -5.42
N HIS A 39 7.86 -0.70 -4.92
CA HIS A 39 8.31 -1.80 -5.78
C HIS A 39 7.14 -2.55 -6.41
N THR A 40 6.09 -2.85 -5.63
CA THR A 40 4.87 -3.50 -6.14
C THR A 40 4.14 -2.63 -7.15
N GLU A 41 4.09 -1.31 -6.94
CA GLU A 41 3.52 -0.36 -7.90
C GLU A 41 4.35 -0.27 -9.19
N ALA A 42 5.69 -0.27 -9.07
CA ALA A 42 6.57 -0.25 -10.24
C ALA A 42 6.40 -1.51 -11.11
N ILE A 43 6.29 -2.68 -10.49
CA ILE A 43 6.00 -3.95 -11.18
C ILE A 43 4.62 -3.88 -11.84
N SER A 44 3.59 -3.52 -11.09
CA SER A 44 2.22 -3.39 -11.58
C SER A 44 2.11 -2.42 -12.76
N GLY A 45 2.77 -1.27 -12.66
CA GLY A 45 2.83 -0.29 -13.73
C GLY A 45 3.62 -0.77 -14.95
N SER A 46 4.65 -1.61 -14.76
CA SER A 46 5.39 -2.21 -15.88
C SER A 46 4.54 -3.23 -16.65
N VAL A 47 3.76 -4.05 -15.93
CA VAL A 47 2.80 -5.00 -16.51
C VAL A 47 1.73 -4.23 -17.29
N ARG A 48 1.16 -3.16 -16.70
CA ARG A 48 0.20 -2.28 -17.37
C ARG A 48 0.74 -1.74 -18.69
N ARG A 49 1.94 -1.13 -18.67
CA ARG A 49 2.57 -0.58 -19.89
C ARG A 49 2.83 -1.66 -20.95
N ALA A 50 3.20 -2.87 -20.55
CA ALA A 50 3.39 -3.98 -21.48
C ALA A 50 2.07 -4.45 -22.09
N THR A 51 0.99 -4.52 -21.31
CA THR A 51 -0.35 -4.88 -21.78
C THR A 51 -0.92 -3.81 -22.71
N ALA A 52 -0.83 -2.53 -22.35
CA ALA A 52 -1.28 -1.42 -23.19
C ALA A 52 -0.58 -1.42 -24.57
N LYS A 53 0.73 -1.64 -24.61
CA LYS A 53 1.49 -1.77 -25.87
C LYS A 53 1.03 -2.95 -26.73
N LYS A 54 0.61 -4.07 -26.11
CA LYS A 54 0.08 -5.24 -26.85
C LYS A 54 -1.31 -4.94 -27.42
N THR A 55 -2.17 -4.28 -26.64
CA THR A 55 -3.52 -3.89 -27.09
C THR A 55 -3.44 -2.90 -28.25
N LEU A 56 -2.61 -1.86 -28.14
CA LEU A 56 -2.39 -0.89 -29.22
C LEU A 56 -1.88 -1.56 -30.51
N LYS A 57 -0.89 -2.45 -30.42
CA LYS A 57 -0.40 -3.19 -31.60
C LYS A 57 -1.47 -4.08 -32.24
N LYS A 58 -2.36 -4.66 -31.43
CA LYS A 58 -3.47 -5.48 -31.93
C LYS A 58 -4.52 -4.62 -32.62
N GLN A 59 -4.80 -3.43 -32.09
CA GLN A 59 -5.66 -2.43 -32.73
C GLN A 59 -5.07 -1.93 -34.05
N GLU A 60 -3.80 -1.51 -34.07
CA GLU A 60 -3.12 -1.08 -35.31
C GLU A 60 -3.12 -2.18 -36.40
N ALA A 61 -3.03 -3.45 -36.00
CA ALA A 61 -3.12 -4.58 -36.93
C ALA A 61 -4.55 -4.83 -37.42
N ALA A 62 -5.56 -4.66 -36.55
CA ALA A 62 -6.97 -4.76 -36.91
C ALA A 62 -7.39 -3.62 -37.84
N ASP A 63 -6.95 -2.39 -37.56
CA ASP A 63 -7.24 -1.20 -38.39
C ASP A 63 -6.61 -1.33 -39.79
N LYS A 64 -5.38 -1.87 -39.89
CA LYS A 64 -4.74 -2.18 -41.18
C LYS A 64 -5.51 -3.25 -41.97
N THR A 65 -6.12 -4.20 -41.28
CA THR A 65 -6.92 -5.26 -41.92
C THR A 65 -8.29 -4.72 -42.35
N LYS A 66 -8.91 -3.84 -41.56
CA LYS A 66 -10.15 -3.13 -41.92
C LYS A 66 -9.96 -2.17 -43.09
N ALA A 67 -8.85 -1.42 -43.13
CA ALA A 67 -8.52 -0.52 -44.23
C ALA A 67 -8.33 -1.26 -45.58
N ALA A 68 -7.92 -2.53 -45.55
CA ALA A 68 -7.84 -3.37 -46.74
C ALA A 68 -9.21 -3.89 -47.22
N ASN A 69 -10.23 -3.91 -46.35
CA ASN A 69 -11.58 -4.43 -46.63
C ASN A 69 -12.64 -3.32 -46.87
N LYS A 70 -12.34 -2.03 -46.66
CA LYS A 70 -13.25 -0.88 -46.89
C LYS A 70 -13.63 -0.60 -48.36
N ALA A 71 -13.44 -1.56 -49.27
CA ALA A 71 -13.91 -1.46 -50.65
C ALA A 71 -15.40 -1.83 -50.84
N SER A 72 -16.13 -2.21 -49.79
CA SER A 72 -17.56 -2.55 -49.87
C SER A 72 -18.36 -2.16 -48.61
N ASP A 73 -19.09 -1.04 -48.73
CA ASP A 73 -20.39 -0.67 -48.12
C ASP A 73 -20.60 -0.60 -46.57
N GLY A 74 -20.98 0.60 -46.08
CA GLY A 74 -21.69 0.87 -44.79
C GLY A 74 -20.85 1.16 -43.53
N GLU A 75 -20.67 2.43 -43.13
CA GLU A 75 -19.66 2.86 -42.12
C GLU A 75 -20.17 3.33 -40.72
N ASP A 76 -21.46 3.50 -40.44
CA ASP A 76 -21.89 4.13 -39.17
C ASP A 76 -21.98 3.19 -37.94
N ASP A 77 -22.32 1.90 -38.10
CA ASP A 77 -22.47 0.95 -36.96
C ASP A 77 -21.13 0.46 -36.39
N GLU A 78 -20.02 0.60 -37.13
CA GLU A 78 -18.71 0.07 -36.71
C GLU A 78 -17.91 1.02 -35.80
N ASP A 79 -18.07 2.34 -35.96
CA ASP A 79 -17.37 3.31 -35.11
C ASP A 79 -17.93 3.31 -33.68
N ASP A 80 -19.26 3.19 -33.53
CA ASP A 80 -19.94 3.00 -32.23
C ASP A 80 -19.50 1.69 -31.53
N ALA A 81 -19.25 0.63 -32.30
CA ALA A 81 -18.78 -0.65 -31.76
C ALA A 81 -17.33 -0.56 -31.24
N ILE A 82 -16.47 0.22 -31.90
CA ILE A 82 -15.07 0.44 -31.49
C ILE A 82 -15.03 1.33 -30.24
N GLU A 83 -15.82 2.41 -30.18
CA GLU A 83 -15.90 3.27 -28.99
C GLU A 83 -16.42 2.48 -27.76
N ALA A 84 -17.43 1.62 -27.96
CA ALA A 84 -17.91 0.73 -26.92
C ALA A 84 -16.83 -0.26 -26.44
N GLU A 85 -16.04 -0.84 -27.35
CA GLU A 85 -14.95 -1.76 -26.98
C GLU A 85 -13.82 -1.04 -26.20
N LEU A 86 -13.51 0.21 -26.56
CA LEU A 86 -12.55 1.06 -25.86
C LEU A 86 -13.02 1.42 -24.43
N GLY A 87 -14.30 1.77 -24.27
CA GLY A 87 -14.90 2.04 -22.96
C GLY A 87 -14.81 0.82 -22.02
N VAL A 88 -15.15 -0.37 -22.54
CA VAL A 88 -15.04 -1.64 -21.79
C VAL A 88 -13.60 -1.99 -21.46
N ALA A 89 -12.64 -1.72 -22.35
CA ALA A 89 -11.22 -1.93 -22.09
C ALA A 89 -10.69 -1.01 -20.97
N ALA A 90 -11.09 0.26 -20.97
CA ALA A 90 -10.72 1.23 -19.94
C ALA A 90 -11.29 0.86 -18.57
N GLU A 91 -12.56 0.43 -18.50
CA GLU A 91 -13.18 -0.04 -17.25
C GLU A 91 -12.46 -1.28 -16.68
N ARG A 92 -12.13 -2.24 -17.54
CA ARG A 92 -11.35 -3.44 -17.14
C ARG A 92 -9.95 -3.09 -16.64
N GLU A 93 -9.29 -2.11 -17.24
CA GLU A 93 -7.98 -1.64 -16.77
C GLU A 93 -8.08 -1.00 -15.39
N ALA A 94 -9.09 -0.16 -15.16
CA ALA A 94 -9.33 0.46 -13.87
C ALA A 94 -9.69 -0.58 -12.78
N GLU A 95 -10.48 -1.59 -13.11
CA GLU A 95 -10.79 -2.70 -12.19
C GLU A 95 -9.52 -3.49 -11.84
N ASN A 96 -8.67 -3.76 -12.83
CA ASN A 96 -7.41 -4.46 -12.61
C ASN A 96 -6.44 -3.65 -11.73
N GLU A 97 -6.40 -2.33 -11.88
CA GLU A 97 -5.60 -1.44 -11.02
C GLU A 97 -6.07 -1.51 -9.57
N ARG A 98 -7.39 -1.44 -9.33
CA ARG A 98 -7.97 -1.61 -7.98
C ARG A 98 -7.63 -2.97 -7.38
N ARG A 99 -7.77 -4.05 -8.15
CA ARG A 99 -7.40 -5.40 -7.68
C ARG A 99 -5.92 -5.52 -7.34
N MET A 100 -5.05 -4.89 -8.13
CA MET A 100 -3.61 -4.94 -7.91
C MET A 100 -3.20 -4.15 -6.66
N ALA A 101 -3.86 -3.01 -6.40
CA ALA A 101 -3.74 -2.28 -5.15
C ALA A 101 -4.15 -3.18 -3.97
N ASP A 102 -5.36 -3.75 -4.00
CA ASP A 102 -5.88 -4.65 -2.94
C ASP A 102 -4.94 -5.83 -2.64
N ILE A 103 -4.37 -6.45 -3.68
CA ILE A 103 -3.39 -7.53 -3.53
C ILE A 103 -2.12 -7.00 -2.85
N SER A 104 -1.62 -5.84 -3.28
CA SER A 104 -0.42 -5.22 -2.69
C SER A 104 -0.62 -4.90 -1.22
N GLU A 105 -1.78 -4.34 -0.83
CA GLU A 105 -2.10 -4.06 0.57
C GLU A 105 -2.11 -5.36 1.40
N ARG A 106 -2.79 -6.40 0.90
CA ARG A 106 -2.92 -7.69 1.59
C ARG A 106 -1.60 -8.44 1.71
N GLU A 107 -0.74 -8.39 0.71
CA GLU A 107 0.54 -9.07 0.74
C GLU A 107 1.55 -8.33 1.63
N ILE A 108 1.52 -7.00 1.69
CA ILE A 108 2.45 -6.22 2.54
C ILE A 108 1.99 -6.20 4.01
N LEU A 109 0.76 -5.75 4.27
CA LEU A 109 0.23 -5.53 5.63
C LEU A 109 -0.73 -6.62 6.14
N GLY A 110 -1.20 -7.52 5.28
CA GLY A 110 -1.98 -8.69 5.72
C GLY A 110 -1.08 -9.86 6.08
N ARG A 111 -0.39 -10.42 5.08
CA ARG A 111 0.38 -11.66 5.19
C ARG A 111 1.89 -11.47 5.32
N GLY A 112 2.40 -10.31 4.91
CA GLY A 112 3.82 -10.01 4.84
C GLY A 112 4.51 -10.04 6.21
N LEU A 113 5.83 -10.19 6.21
CA LEU A 113 6.63 -10.20 7.45
C LEU A 113 6.43 -8.91 8.28
N ILE A 114 6.22 -7.79 7.60
CA ILE A 114 6.03 -6.47 8.22
C ILE A 114 4.78 -6.46 9.10
N SER A 115 3.69 -7.13 8.70
CA SER A 115 2.43 -7.12 9.44
C SER A 115 2.53 -7.78 10.81
N LYS A 116 3.50 -8.67 11.02
CA LYS A 116 3.78 -9.29 12.32
C LYS A 116 4.24 -8.29 13.38
N PHE A 117 4.83 -7.16 12.95
CA PHE A 117 5.30 -6.11 13.85
C PHE A 117 4.26 -5.04 14.13
N THR A 118 3.12 -5.05 13.42
CA THR A 118 2.03 -4.08 13.60
C THR A 118 1.52 -4.01 15.05
N PRO A 119 1.23 -5.12 15.76
CA PRO A 119 0.75 -5.03 17.14
C PRO A 119 1.77 -4.39 18.09
N LEU A 120 3.06 -4.64 17.88
CA LEU A 120 4.13 -4.03 18.66
C LEU A 120 4.22 -2.53 18.35
N LEU A 121 4.13 -2.15 17.08
CA LEU A 121 4.12 -0.77 16.64
C LEU A 121 2.97 0.03 17.28
N LEU A 122 1.74 -0.48 17.18
CA LEU A 122 0.55 0.16 17.75
C LEU A 122 0.66 0.30 19.28
N ARG A 123 1.18 -0.71 19.97
CA ARG A 123 1.41 -0.67 21.42
C ARG A 123 2.41 0.41 21.83
N VAL A 124 3.47 0.61 21.05
CA VAL A 124 4.47 1.66 21.33
C VAL A 124 3.89 3.04 21.05
N VAL A 125 3.14 3.21 19.97
CA VAL A 125 2.49 4.49 19.64
C VAL A 125 1.42 4.86 20.68
N GLY A 126 0.58 3.90 21.09
CA GLY A 126 -0.48 4.14 22.08
C GLY A 126 0.04 4.39 23.48
N ASN A 127 1.23 3.87 23.81
CA ASN A 127 1.88 4.04 25.11
C ASN A 127 0.93 3.81 26.31
N GLU A 128 0.06 2.80 26.20
CA GLU A 128 -0.89 2.45 27.25
C GLU A 128 -0.13 2.08 28.53
N GLY A 129 -0.40 2.82 29.62
CA GLY A 129 0.28 2.64 30.89
C GLY A 129 1.66 3.30 31.01
N GLY A 130 2.04 4.20 30.09
CA GLY A 130 3.21 5.08 30.27
C GLY A 130 4.58 4.37 30.30
N ARG A 131 4.68 3.21 29.65
CA ARG A 131 5.89 2.37 29.65
C ARG A 131 6.97 2.83 28.67
N TYR A 132 6.59 3.56 27.62
CA TYR A 132 7.49 4.04 26.56
C TYR A 132 7.72 5.55 26.70
N ASN A 133 8.63 5.94 27.59
CA ASN A 133 8.90 7.34 27.91
C ASN A 133 9.91 8.02 26.98
N SER A 134 10.61 7.25 26.15
CA SER A 134 11.61 7.78 25.22
C SER A 134 10.95 8.51 24.04
N ASN A 135 11.26 9.81 23.88
CA ASN A 135 10.70 10.63 22.80
C ASN A 135 11.12 10.14 21.41
N ILE A 136 12.40 9.82 21.21
CA ILE A 136 12.90 9.31 19.93
C ILE A 136 12.22 8.00 19.50
N LEU A 137 11.89 7.14 20.47
CA LEU A 137 11.14 5.91 20.23
C LEU A 137 9.71 6.20 19.78
N LYS A 138 8.99 7.08 20.51
CA LYS A 138 7.62 7.47 20.17
C LYS A 138 7.55 8.12 18.78
N GLN A 139 8.46 9.05 18.48
CA GLN A 139 8.57 9.70 17.16
C GLN A 139 8.82 8.67 16.04
N SER A 140 9.78 7.77 16.25
CA SER A 140 10.12 6.74 15.25
C SER A 140 8.96 5.78 15.01
N ALA A 141 8.26 5.40 16.07
CA ALA A 141 7.07 4.54 16.00
C ALA A 141 5.89 5.25 15.31
N ALA A 142 5.62 6.52 15.66
CA ALA A 142 4.58 7.32 15.02
C ALA A 142 4.85 7.49 13.51
N LEU A 143 6.10 7.82 13.14
CA LEU A 143 6.50 7.93 11.74
C LEU A 143 6.34 6.59 11.00
N ALA A 144 6.74 5.48 11.62
CA ALA A 144 6.56 4.15 11.02
C ALA A 144 5.08 3.80 10.86
N LEU A 145 4.23 4.16 11.81
CA LEU A 145 2.78 3.98 11.72
C LEU A 145 2.20 4.78 10.54
N CYS A 146 2.55 6.06 10.40
CA CYS A 146 2.12 6.87 9.25
C CYS A 146 2.52 6.22 7.91
N LYS A 147 3.73 5.66 7.83
CA LYS A 147 4.20 4.94 6.63
C LYS A 147 3.39 3.67 6.35
N PHE A 148 2.93 2.96 7.39
CA PHE A 148 2.04 1.81 7.22
C PHE A 148 0.66 2.25 6.74
N MET A 149 0.15 3.38 7.24
CA MET A 149 -1.13 3.94 6.82
C MET A 149 -1.14 4.34 5.33
N CYS A 150 0.01 4.70 4.74
CA CYS A 150 0.12 4.94 3.29
C CYS A 150 -0.06 3.68 2.43
N ILE A 151 0.04 2.48 3.00
CA ILE A 151 -0.06 1.22 2.26
C ILE A 151 -1.51 0.73 2.18
N SER A 152 -2.33 1.03 3.19
CA SER A 152 -3.71 0.57 3.20
C SER A 152 -4.65 1.62 3.80
N GLY A 153 -5.64 2.02 3.00
CA GLY A 153 -6.67 2.97 3.43
C GLY A 153 -7.47 2.44 4.63
N LYS A 154 -7.82 1.15 4.61
CA LYS A 154 -8.50 0.50 5.73
C LYS A 154 -7.67 0.54 7.03
N PHE A 155 -6.39 0.21 6.93
CA PHE A 155 -5.49 0.27 8.08
C PHE A 155 -5.30 1.72 8.58
N CYS A 156 -5.28 2.69 7.66
CA CYS A 156 -5.28 4.11 8.00
C CYS A 156 -6.51 4.49 8.84
N GLU A 157 -7.71 4.19 8.36
CA GLU A 157 -8.97 4.51 9.04
C GLU A 157 -9.05 3.91 10.46
N GLU A 158 -8.63 2.65 10.62
CA GLU A 158 -8.63 1.96 11.92
C GLU A 158 -7.68 2.61 12.95
N ASN A 159 -6.61 3.28 12.50
CA ASN A 159 -5.54 3.81 13.36
C ASN A 159 -5.46 5.34 13.40
N LEU A 160 -6.32 6.06 12.67
CA LEU A 160 -6.44 7.52 12.71
C LEU A 160 -6.63 8.09 14.13
N PRO A 161 -7.54 7.54 14.98
CA PRO A 161 -7.71 8.04 16.33
C PRO A 161 -6.43 7.94 17.16
N LEU A 162 -5.72 6.81 17.03
CA LEU A 162 -4.48 6.54 17.75
C LEU A 162 -3.39 7.55 17.40
N ILE A 163 -3.16 7.79 16.10
CA ILE A 163 -2.09 8.71 15.66
C ILE A 163 -2.43 10.15 16.06
N PHE A 164 -3.69 10.58 15.96
CA PHE A 164 -4.08 11.93 16.39
C PHE A 164 -3.94 12.12 17.89
N THR A 165 -4.30 11.12 18.71
CA THR A 165 -4.03 11.16 20.15
C THR A 165 -2.53 11.23 20.43
N ALA A 166 -1.71 10.44 19.74
CA ALA A 166 -0.26 10.46 19.92
C ALA A 166 0.35 11.83 19.56
N LEU A 167 -0.10 12.46 18.47
CA LEU A 167 0.34 13.78 18.04
C LEU A 167 -0.12 14.90 18.98
N SER A 168 -1.36 14.82 19.49
CA SER A 168 -1.89 15.78 20.47
C SER A 168 -1.08 15.78 21.78
N ASN A 169 -0.60 14.60 22.19
CA ASN A 169 0.21 14.42 23.39
C ASN A 169 1.72 14.66 23.17
N ALA A 170 2.15 15.01 21.95
CA ALA A 170 3.57 15.22 21.65
C ALA A 170 4.08 16.56 22.24
N PRO A 171 5.34 16.63 22.72
CA PRO A 171 5.92 17.86 23.25
C PRO A 171 5.98 18.97 22.18
N ALA A 172 5.76 20.23 22.59
CA ALA A 172 5.71 21.38 21.68
C ALA A 172 7.04 21.72 20.99
N ASP A 173 8.16 21.28 21.56
CA ASP A 173 9.52 21.55 21.05
C ASP A 173 9.88 20.72 19.81
N ASP A 174 9.00 19.82 19.39
CA ASP A 174 9.19 18.92 18.26
C ASP A 174 8.73 19.57 16.95
N THR A 175 9.38 20.69 16.60
CA THR A 175 9.04 21.50 15.43
C THR A 175 9.29 20.79 14.09
N SER A 176 9.84 19.56 14.07
CA SER A 176 10.07 18.79 12.84
C SER A 176 8.86 17.98 12.36
N LEU A 177 7.79 17.90 13.15
CA LEU A 177 6.55 17.16 12.84
C LEU A 177 5.31 18.06 12.71
N ARG A 178 5.44 19.38 12.88
CA ARG A 178 4.38 20.37 12.61
C ARG A 178 4.58 21.04 11.26
#